data_AF-A0A482DRA0-F1
#
_entry.id   AF-A0A482DRA0-F1
#
_cell.length_a   1.000
_cell.length_b   1.000
_cell.length_c   1.000
_cell.angle_alpha   90.00
_cell.angle_beta   90.00
_cell.angle_gamma   90.00
#
_symmetry.space_group_name_H-M   'P 1'
#
loop_
_entity.id
_entity.type
_entity.pdbx_description
1 polymer ?
#
loop_
_entity_poly.entity_id
_entity_poly.type
_entity_poly.pdbx_seq_one_letter_code
_entity_poly.pdbx_strand_id
1 'polypeptide(L)'
;MKIMMSITILLSMNFIFMKHPLSMGSILLMQTMLTSIICMFYMNSYFFSYILFLVFIGGMLILFMYMSSIASNEKFYFSMKLLILNMIIWILIMIMNTISFKMDSINKLLEMNNLFDSFMIKKLYMFPSGMMTIMLVIYLLFTLIVVVNIISIKLSPLRSKF
;
A
#
# COMPACT_ATOMS: atom_id res chain seq x y z
N MET A 1 -10.10 -5.65 14.88
CA MET A 1 -8.92 -6.22 14.18
C MET A 1 -9.25 -7.32 13.20
N LYS A 2 -9.79 -8.45 13.65
CA LYS A 2 -10.09 -9.60 12.76
C LYS A 2 -10.94 -9.21 11.54
N ILE A 3 -11.97 -8.38 11.74
CA ILE A 3 -12.81 -7.84 10.65
C ILE A 3 -12.01 -6.95 9.69
N MET A 4 -11.13 -6.07 10.19
CA MET A 4 -10.30 -5.23 9.32
C MET A 4 -9.33 -6.07 8.50
N MET A 5 -8.68 -7.05 9.13
CA MET A 5 -7.80 -8.00 8.43
C MET A 5 -8.56 -8.80 7.37
N SER A 6 -9.78 -9.26 7.67
CA SER A 6 -10.56 -10.00 6.70
C SER A 6 -10.97 -9.13 5.49
N ILE A 7 -11.28 -7.85 5.72
CA ILE A 7 -11.53 -6.90 4.62
C ILE A 7 -10.27 -6.68 3.78
N THR A 8 -9.07 -6.62 4.38
CA THR A 8 -7.83 -6.50 3.58
C THR A 8 -7.59 -7.72 2.69
N ILE A 9 -7.93 -8.92 3.14
CA ILE A 9 -7.83 -10.16 2.34
C ILE A 9 -8.83 -10.15 1.19
N LEU A 10 -10.06 -9.66 1.43
CA LEU A 10 -11.05 -9.50 0.37
C LEU A 10 -10.58 -8.51 -0.71
N LEU A 11 -9.98 -7.38 -0.32
CA LEU A 11 -9.48 -6.40 -1.28
C LEU A 11 -8.30 -6.96 -2.10
N SER A 12 -7.37 -7.69 -1.48
CA SER A 12 -6.24 -8.29 -2.21
C SER A 12 -6.68 -9.37 -3.19
N MET A 13 -7.71 -10.16 -2.86
CA MET A 13 -8.30 -11.11 -3.81
C MET A 13 -8.96 -10.41 -4.99
N ASN A 14 -9.73 -9.35 -4.74
CA ASN A 14 -10.35 -8.57 -5.81
C ASN A 14 -9.32 -7.91 -6.74
N PHE A 15 -8.16 -7.50 -6.21
CA PHE A 15 -7.09 -6.89 -6.98
C PHE A 15 -6.60 -7.79 -8.13
N ILE A 16 -6.46 -9.10 -7.89
CA ILE A 16 -5.97 -10.07 -8.87
C ILE A 16 -6.90 -10.16 -10.09
N PHE A 17 -8.21 -9.96 -9.90
CA PHE A 17 -9.21 -10.13 -10.94
C PHE A 17 -9.56 -8.84 -11.68
N MET A 18 -9.12 -7.68 -11.20
CA MET A 18 -9.39 -6.41 -11.87
C MET A 18 -8.46 -6.20 -13.07
N LYS A 19 -9.05 -5.76 -14.18
CA LYS A 19 -8.31 -5.47 -15.42
C LYS A 19 -8.13 -3.97 -15.67
N HIS A 20 -9.08 -3.15 -15.22
CA HIS A 20 -9.06 -1.72 -15.51
C HIS A 20 -8.09 -1.00 -14.55
N PRO A 21 -7.14 -0.18 -15.05
CA PRO A 21 -6.13 0.48 -14.22
C PRO A 21 -6.75 1.38 -13.14
N LEU A 22 -7.87 2.04 -13.46
CA LEU A 22 -8.60 2.87 -12.49
C LEU A 22 -9.19 2.06 -11.33
N SER A 23 -9.76 0.87 -11.59
CA SER A 23 -10.30 0.02 -10.53
C SER A 23 -9.21 -0.68 -9.73
N MET A 24 -8.09 -0.98 -10.39
CA MET A 24 -6.87 -1.47 -9.75
C MET A 24 -6.33 -0.42 -8.76
N GLY A 25 -6.27 0.85 -9.17
CA GLY A 25 -5.87 1.97 -8.33
C GLY A 25 -6.83 2.23 -7.15
N SER A 26 -8.14 2.13 -7.36
CA SER A 26 -9.11 2.35 -6.27
C SER A 26 -9.07 1.24 -5.20
N ILE A 27 -8.91 -0.03 -5.59
CA ILE A 27 -8.72 -1.14 -4.63
C ILE A 27 -7.45 -0.94 -3.82
N LEU A 28 -6.37 -0.53 -4.50
CA LEU A 28 -5.08 -0.26 -3.88
C LEU A 28 -5.14 0.90 -2.86
N LEU A 29 -5.86 1.97 -3.17
CA LEU A 29 -6.09 3.07 -2.22
C LEU A 29 -6.87 2.60 -0.98
N MET A 30 -7.92 1.79 -1.16
CA MET A 30 -8.65 1.25 -0.01
C MET A 30 -7.80 0.29 0.83
N GLN A 31 -6.98 -0.55 0.19
CA GLN A 31 -6.10 -1.49 0.89
C GLN A 31 -5.00 -0.77 1.68
N THR A 32 -4.40 0.29 1.12
CA THR A 32 -3.35 1.08 1.79
C THR A 32 -3.90 1.85 3.00
N MET A 33 -5.12 2.39 2.90
CA MET A 33 -5.85 2.98 4.04
C MET A 33 -6.08 1.96 5.17
N LEU A 34 -6.56 0.76 4.85
CA LEU A 34 -6.85 -0.24 5.88
C LEU A 34 -5.58 -0.79 6.53
N THR A 35 -4.52 -0.98 5.74
CA THR A 35 -3.24 -1.48 6.26
C THR A 35 -2.53 -0.45 7.14
N SER A 36 -2.57 0.85 6.80
CA SER A 36 -2.00 1.90 7.66
C SER A 36 -2.71 1.95 9.02
N ILE A 37 -4.04 1.81 9.03
CA ILE A 37 -4.81 1.72 10.28
C ILE A 37 -4.43 0.46 11.06
N ILE A 38 -4.32 -0.71 10.42
CA ILE A 38 -3.88 -1.94 11.11
C ILE A 38 -2.48 -1.77 11.73
N CYS A 39 -1.54 -1.16 11.01
CA CYS A 39 -0.19 -0.87 11.52
C CYS A 39 -0.20 0.06 12.74
N MET A 40 -1.06 1.09 12.73
CA MET A 40 -1.23 2.00 13.88
C MET A 40 -1.58 1.24 15.16
N PHE A 41 -2.51 0.27 15.07
CA PHE A 41 -2.92 -0.51 16.23
C PHE A 41 -1.87 -1.52 16.72
N TYR A 42 -0.93 -1.95 15.87
CA TYR A 42 0.13 -2.90 16.26
C TYR A 42 1.36 -2.23 16.85
N MET A 43 1.75 -1.07 16.31
CA MET A 43 2.98 -0.40 16.73
C MET A 43 2.76 0.53 17.93
N ASN A 44 1.51 0.77 18.35
CA ASN A 44 1.11 1.76 19.36
C ASN A 44 1.61 3.19 19.07
N SER A 45 2.21 3.41 17.90
CA SER A 45 2.75 4.68 17.47
C SER A 45 2.27 5.11 16.10
N TYR A 46 1.93 6.39 16.02
CA TYR A 46 1.30 6.97 14.84
C TYR A 46 2.31 7.31 13.73
N PHE A 47 3.58 7.53 14.08
CA PHE A 47 4.59 8.05 13.16
C PHE A 47 4.84 7.11 11.98
N PHE A 48 4.99 5.81 12.25
CA PHE A 48 5.25 4.83 11.20
C PHE A 48 4.01 4.60 10.31
N SER A 49 2.82 4.47 10.90
CA SER A 49 1.57 4.35 10.13
C SER A 49 1.31 5.57 9.25
N TYR A 50 1.68 6.76 9.70
CA TYR A 50 1.51 8.01 8.96
C TYR A 50 2.47 8.11 7.76
N ILE A 51 3.76 7.76 7.94
CA ILE A 51 4.72 7.73 6.82
C ILE A 51 4.29 6.73 5.76
N LEU A 52 3.88 5.52 6.18
CA LEU A 52 3.34 4.50 5.28
C LEU A 52 2.19 5.05 4.45
N PHE A 53 1.24 5.71 5.11
CA PHE A 53 0.07 6.28 4.46
C PHE A 53 0.43 7.34 3.40
N LEU A 54 1.29 8.30 3.74
CA LEU A 54 1.68 9.38 2.84
C LEU A 54 2.41 8.88 1.59
N VAL A 55 3.39 7.99 1.77
CA VAL A 55 4.21 7.50 0.65
C VAL A 55 3.35 6.73 -0.36
N PHE A 56 2.44 5.87 0.12
CA PHE A 56 1.59 5.09 -0.77
C PHE A 56 0.55 5.95 -1.49
N ILE A 57 -0.08 6.93 -0.83
CA ILE A 57 -1.00 7.85 -1.51
C ILE A 57 -0.28 8.69 -2.56
N GLY A 58 0.89 9.23 -2.23
CA GLY A 58 1.68 10.03 -3.16
C GLY A 58 2.02 9.25 -4.43
N GLY A 59 2.50 8.01 -4.28
CA GLY A 59 2.81 7.13 -5.43
C GLY A 59 1.58 6.75 -6.26
N MET A 60 0.45 6.48 -5.60
CA MET A 60 -0.79 6.09 -6.29
C MET A 60 -1.42 7.23 -7.08
N LEU A 61 -1.35 8.47 -6.58
CA LEU A 61 -1.85 9.64 -7.31
C LEU A 61 -1.08 9.87 -8.63
N ILE A 62 0.24 9.67 -8.62
CA ILE A 62 1.08 9.79 -9.83
C ILE A 62 0.68 8.72 -10.85
N LEU A 63 0.50 7.47 -10.41
CA LEU A 63 0.04 6.37 -11.27
C LEU A 63 -1.36 6.64 -11.83
N PHE A 64 -2.27 7.21 -11.02
CA PHE A 64 -3.61 7.57 -11.46
C PHE A 64 -3.59 8.63 -12.57
N MET A 65 -2.77 9.69 -12.41
CA MET A 65 -2.60 10.73 -13.45
C MET A 65 -2.02 10.16 -14.74
N TYR A 66 -1.03 9.26 -14.65
CA TYR A 66 -0.45 8.64 -15.83
C TYR A 66 -1.48 7.79 -16.59
N MET A 67 -2.23 6.94 -15.88
CA MET A 67 -3.20 6.05 -16.51
C MET A 67 -4.40 6.79 -17.10
N SER A 68 -4.91 7.85 -16.46
CA SER A 68 -5.99 8.66 -17.03
C SER A 68 -5.56 9.45 -18.27
N SER A 69 -4.26 9.74 -18.41
CA SER A 69 -3.73 10.40 -19.61
C SER A 69 -3.56 9.47 -20.82
N ILE A 70 -3.50 8.16 -20.59
CA ILE A 70 -3.17 7.15 -21.63
C ILE A 70 -4.37 6.30 -22.03
N ALA A 71 -5.29 6.01 -21.11
CA ALA A 71 -6.45 5.19 -21.39
C ALA A 71 -7.70 6.04 -21.65
N SER A 72 -8.39 5.77 -22.76
CA SER A 72 -9.78 6.21 -22.96
C SER A 72 -10.66 5.65 -21.83
N ASN A 73 -11.57 6.45 -21.29
CA ASN A 73 -12.53 6.04 -20.26
C ASN A 73 -13.45 4.91 -20.75
N GLU A 74 -12.97 3.66 -20.71
CA GLU A 74 -13.78 2.49 -21.01
C GLU A 74 -14.85 2.30 -19.92
N LYS A 75 -16.03 1.88 -20.34
CA LYS A 75 -17.15 1.65 -19.42
C LYS A 75 -16.81 0.49 -18.49
N PHE A 76 -17.05 0.67 -17.19
CA PHE A 76 -16.81 -0.34 -16.19
C PHE A 76 -17.81 -1.50 -16.34
N TYR A 77 -17.33 -2.70 -16.65
CA TYR A 77 -18.15 -3.91 -16.69
C TYR A 77 -18.08 -4.66 -15.37
N PHE A 78 -19.23 -4.76 -14.72
CA PHE A 78 -19.37 -5.49 -13.48
C PHE A 78 -19.47 -7.00 -13.76
N SER A 79 -18.66 -7.82 -13.06
CA SER A 79 -18.71 -9.28 -13.23
C SER A 79 -19.48 -9.95 -12.09
N MET A 80 -20.56 -10.64 -12.43
CA MET A 80 -21.33 -11.43 -11.46
C MET A 80 -20.51 -12.57 -10.85
N LYS A 81 -19.50 -13.07 -11.57
CA LYS A 81 -18.56 -14.07 -11.06
C LYS A 81 -17.74 -13.54 -9.87
N LEU A 82 -17.30 -12.28 -9.92
CA LEU A 82 -16.58 -11.66 -8.80
C LEU A 82 -17.49 -11.48 -7.58
N LEU A 83 -18.76 -11.14 -7.78
CA LEU A 83 -19.71 -11.06 -6.67
C LEU A 83 -19.88 -12.41 -5.96
N ILE A 84 -20.11 -13.48 -6.70
CA ILE A 84 -20.32 -14.81 -6.13
C ILE A 84 -19.06 -15.24 -5.36
N LEU A 85 -17.88 -15.02 -5.94
CA LEU A 85 -16.61 -15.30 -5.27
C LEU A 85 -16.49 -14.52 -3.96
N ASN A 86 -16.79 -13.22 -3.98
CA ASN A 86 -16.74 -12.39 -2.78
C ASN A 86 -17.71 -12.90 -1.70
N MET A 87 -18.93 -13.29 -2.06
CA MET A 87 -19.89 -13.82 -1.09
C MET A 87 -19.41 -15.12 -0.44
N ILE A 88 -18.83 -16.04 -1.20
CA ILE A 88 -18.26 -17.28 -0.66
C ILE A 88 -17.13 -16.96 0.33
N ILE A 89 -16.22 -16.07 -0.03
CA ILE A 89 -15.10 -15.68 0.83
C ILE A 89 -15.61 -15.02 2.12
N TRP A 90 -16.63 -14.17 2.03
CA TRP A 90 -17.26 -13.54 3.20
C TRP A 90 -17.86 -14.57 4.15
N ILE A 91 -18.55 -15.58 3.64
CA ILE A 91 -19.12 -16.67 4.47
C ILE A 91 -18.00 -17.44 5.18
N LEU A 92 -16.91 -17.77 4.48
CA LEU A 92 -15.76 -18.45 5.07
C LEU A 92 -15.10 -17.62 6.19
N ILE A 93 -14.97 -16.31 5.97
CA ILE A 93 -14.46 -15.38 6.99
C ILE A 93 -15.34 -15.39 8.24
N MET A 94 -16.65 -15.38 8.07
CA MET A 94 -17.58 -15.38 9.21
C MET A 94 -17.49 -16.67 10.02
N ILE A 95 -17.29 -17.81 9.36
CA ILE A 95 -17.05 -19.10 10.03
C ILE A 95 -15.72 -19.08 10.78
N MET A 96 -14.65 -18.52 10.20
CA MET A 96 -13.35 -18.45 10.88
C MET A 96 -13.37 -17.52 12.11
N ASN A 97 -14.20 -16.49 12.09
CA ASN A 97 -14.31 -15.55 13.21
C ASN A 97 -14.95 -16.16 14.47
N THR A 98 -15.76 -17.22 14.35
CA THR A 98 -16.37 -17.90 15.51
C THR A 98 -15.37 -18.78 16.26
N ILE A 99 -14.27 -19.17 15.61
CA ILE A 99 -13.17 -19.92 16.22
C ILE A 99 -12.30 -18.92 16.99
N SER A 100 -12.67 -18.71 18.26
CA SER A 100 -11.97 -17.81 19.17
C SER A 100 -10.61 -18.36 19.59
N PHE A 101 -9.59 -18.18 18.75
CA PHE A 101 -8.22 -18.20 19.25
C PHE A 101 -8.07 -17.07 20.28
N LYS A 102 -7.84 -17.45 21.54
CA LYS A 102 -7.51 -16.55 22.65
C LYS A 102 -6.31 -15.71 22.25
N MET A 103 -6.56 -14.45 21.92
CA MET A 103 -5.57 -13.45 21.54
C MET A 103 -5.02 -12.69 22.76
N ASP A 104 -5.11 -13.27 23.96
CA ASP A 104 -4.74 -12.59 25.21
C ASP A 104 -3.21 -12.39 25.34
N SER A 105 -2.40 -13.12 24.58
CA SER A 105 -0.94 -12.99 24.60
C SER A 105 -0.42 -11.76 23.85
N ILE A 106 -1.18 -11.21 22.90
CA ILE A 106 -0.73 -10.07 22.07
C ILE A 106 -0.92 -8.74 22.81
N ASN A 107 -1.99 -8.61 23.62
CA ASN A 107 -2.27 -7.37 24.33
C ASN A 107 -1.21 -7.02 25.39
N LYS A 108 -0.53 -8.00 25.99
CA LYS A 108 0.55 -7.76 26.97
C LYS A 108 1.84 -7.24 26.36
N LEU A 109 2.09 -7.49 25.07
CA LEU A 109 3.25 -6.97 24.35
C LEU A 109 3.08 -5.49 23.96
N LEU A 110 1.85 -5.03 23.79
CA LEU A 110 1.54 -3.67 23.35
C LEU A 110 1.84 -2.63 24.46
N GLU A 111 1.64 -2.95 25.74
CA GLU A 111 1.84 -2.00 26.84
C GLU A 111 3.31 -1.56 27.04
N MET A 112 4.29 -2.32 26.54
CA MET A 112 5.72 -2.00 26.66
C MET A 112 6.23 -1.02 25.58
N ASN A 113 5.42 -0.68 24.56
CA ASN A 113 5.90 -0.03 23.34
C ASN A 113 5.93 1.51 23.35
N ASN A 114 5.30 2.18 24.31
CA ASN A 114 5.15 3.64 24.26
C ASN A 114 6.46 4.44 24.43
N LEU A 115 7.55 3.80 24.87
CA LEU A 115 8.89 4.41 25.01
C LEU A 115 9.81 4.18 23.79
N PHE A 116 9.39 3.39 22.79
CA PHE A 116 10.27 2.93 21.71
C PHE A 116 10.42 3.89 20.52
N ASP A 117 9.49 4.81 20.29
CA ASP A 117 9.45 5.58 19.03
C ASP A 117 10.66 6.48 18.80
N SER A 118 11.03 7.26 19.81
CA SER A 118 12.16 8.19 19.72
C SER A 118 13.49 7.42 19.62
N PHE A 119 13.56 6.25 20.26
CA PHE A 119 14.73 5.38 20.21
C PHE A 119 14.87 4.69 18.84
N MET A 120 13.77 4.25 18.22
CA MET A 120 13.79 3.61 16.91
C MET A 120 14.27 4.55 15.80
N ILE A 121 13.78 5.80 15.77
CA ILE A 121 14.23 6.79 14.77
C ILE A 121 15.70 7.12 14.99
N LYS A 122 16.13 7.31 16.24
CA LYS A 122 17.53 7.59 16.56
C LYS A 122 18.43 6.42 16.18
N LYS A 123 17.97 5.18 16.33
CA LYS A 123 18.70 3.97 15.94
C LYS A 123 18.96 3.90 14.44
N LEU A 124 18.05 4.39 13.58
CA LEU A 124 18.24 4.38 12.12
C LEU A 124 19.48 5.17 11.69
N TYR A 125 19.80 6.29 12.35
CA TYR A 125 20.94 7.13 12.01
C TYR A 125 22.23 6.74 12.75
N MET A 126 22.12 5.94 13.81
CA MET A 126 23.28 5.48 14.58
C MET A 126 23.94 4.28 13.91
N PHE A 127 25.25 4.14 14.08
CA PHE A 127 25.99 2.95 13.64
C PHE A 127 25.46 1.70 14.38
N PRO A 128 25.28 0.54 13.70
CA PRO A 128 25.62 0.22 12.30
C PRO A 128 24.51 0.53 11.28
N SER A 129 23.27 0.75 11.69
CA SER A 129 22.13 0.99 10.80
C SER A 129 22.28 2.26 9.95
N GLY A 130 23.02 3.27 10.45
CA GLY A 130 23.34 4.48 9.69
C GLY A 130 24.08 4.22 8.38
N MET A 131 24.79 3.09 8.24
CA MET A 131 25.41 2.74 6.95
C MET A 131 24.35 2.42 5.88
N MET A 132 23.25 1.79 6.28
CA MET A 132 22.13 1.52 5.37
C MET A 132 21.41 2.81 4.94
N THR A 133 21.32 3.82 5.81
CA THR A 133 20.70 5.11 5.43
C THR A 133 21.56 5.86 4.42
N ILE A 134 22.88 5.84 4.56
CA ILE A 134 23.80 6.42 3.57
C ILE A 134 23.63 5.73 2.21
N MET A 135 23.54 4.39 2.19
CA MET A 135 23.30 3.64 0.96
C MET A 135 21.99 4.04 0.27
N LEU A 136 20.89 4.20 1.03
CA LEU A 136 19.59 4.61 0.48
C LEU A 136 19.62 6.02 -0.12
N VAL A 137 20.35 6.96 0.48
CA VAL A 137 20.50 8.32 -0.05
C VAL A 137 21.24 8.29 -1.39
N ILE A 138 22.34 7.54 -1.48
CA ILE A 138 23.09 7.37 -2.74
C ILE A 138 22.21 6.72 -3.81
N TYR A 139 21.41 5.71 -3.43
CA TYR A 139 20.48 5.05 -4.34
C TYR A 139 19.42 6.03 -4.90
N LEU A 140 18.77 6.83 -4.04
CA LEU A 140 17.77 7.81 -4.48
C LEU A 140 18.38 8.91 -5.37
N LEU A 141 19.63 9.32 -5.09
CA LEU A 141 20.34 10.27 -5.96
C LEU A 141 20.63 9.66 -7.33
N PHE A 142 21.09 8.40 -7.36
CA PHE A 142 21.34 7.69 -8.61
C PHE A 142 20.06 7.51 -9.43
N THR A 143 18.94 7.11 -8.82
CA THR A 143 17.67 6.96 -9.54
C THR A 143 17.18 8.28 -10.12
N LEU A 144 17.36 9.41 -9.43
CA LEU A 144 17.03 10.73 -9.97
C LEU A 144 17.85 11.06 -11.22
N ILE A 145 19.16 10.83 -11.20
CA ILE A 145 20.04 11.06 -12.37
C ILE A 145 19.58 10.19 -13.55
N VAL A 146 19.29 8.91 -13.30
CA VAL A 146 18.81 7.99 -14.33
C VAL A 146 17.47 8.44 -14.91
N VAL A 147 16.52 8.85 -14.08
CA VAL A 147 15.20 9.34 -14.52
C VAL A 147 15.34 10.60 -15.37
N VAL A 148 16.19 11.56 -14.98
CA VAL A 148 16.46 12.77 -15.78
C VAL A 148 17.05 12.40 -17.14
N ASN A 149 17.99 11.46 -17.19
CA ASN A 149 18.57 10.98 -18.44
C ASN A 149 17.51 10.32 -19.35
N ILE A 150 16.62 9.49 -18.79
CA ILE A 150 15.52 8.85 -19.56
C ILE A 150 14.59 9.91 -20.16
N ILE A 151 14.16 10.91 -19.37
CA ILE A 151 13.25 11.96 -19.84
C ILE A 151 13.91 12.84 -20.91
N SER A 152 15.23 13.04 -20.85
CA SER A 152 15.97 13.87 -21.81
C SER A 152 16.06 13.27 -23.22
N ILE A 153 15.81 11.97 -23.38
CA ILE A 153 15.79 11.28 -24.68
C ILE A 153 14.51 11.65 -25.43
N LYS A 154 14.51 12.82 -26.07
CA LYS A 154 13.46 13.25 -27.00
C LYS A 154 13.68 12.62 -28.37
N LEU A 155 12.94 11.56 -28.69
CA LEU A 155 12.81 11.09 -30.06
C LEU A 155 11.38 11.31 -30.57
N SER A 156 11.25 12.38 -31.35
CA SER A 156 10.08 12.79 -32.14
C SER A 156 8.80 13.16 -31.36
N PRO A 157 7.99 14.10 -31.86
CA PRO A 157 6.72 14.44 -31.22
C PRO A 157 5.77 13.24 -31.24
N LEU A 158 5.17 12.90 -30.08
CA LEU A 158 4.11 11.89 -29.91
C LEU A 158 2.83 12.15 -30.73
N ARG A 159 2.79 13.23 -31.51
CA ARG A 159 1.75 13.52 -32.49
C ARG A 159 2.41 13.84 -33.82
N SER A 160 2.16 13.03 -34.84
CA SER A 160 2.42 13.45 -36.21
C SER A 160 1.62 14.74 -36.43
N LYS A 161 2.32 15.80 -36.85
CA LYS A 161 1.62 16.90 -37.51
C LYS A 161 1.24 16.36 -38.88
N PHE A 162 -0.04 16.53 -39.20
CA PHE A 162 -0.77 16.13 -40.41
C PHE A 162 -1.33 14.71 -40.40
#